data_AF-A0A0F9FZ76-F1
#
_entry.id   AF-A0A0F9FZ76-F1
#
_cell.length_a   1.000
_cell.length_b   1.000
_cell.length_c   1.000
_cell.angle_alpha   90.00
_cell.angle_beta   90.00
_cell.angle_gamma   90.00
#
_symmetry.space_group_name_H-M   'P 1'
#
loop_
_entity.id
_entity.type
_entity.pdbx_description
1 polymer ?
#
loop_
_entity_poly.entity_id
_entity_poly.type
_entity_poly.pdbx_seq_one_letter_code
_entity_poly.pdbx_strand_id
1 'polypeptide(L)'
;MSESTLTHGKYTIDIERDGCAIYVIEEDQKIFLCGGIADPELAMSIVEGLILVEAKKFYHPEATRAVTMADGETVPHFLKKD
;
A
#
# COMPACT_ATOMS: atom_id res chain seq x y z
N MET A 1 17.40 18.74 1.86
CA MET A 1 17.64 17.29 1.99
C MET A 1 16.95 16.63 0.81
N SER A 2 17.57 15.65 0.16
CA SER A 2 17.10 15.10 -1.12
C SER A 2 15.78 14.35 -0.96
N GLU A 3 14.68 14.98 -1.38
CA GLU A 3 13.43 14.29 -1.69
C GLU A 3 13.76 13.14 -2.64
N SER A 4 13.42 11.92 -2.22
CA SER A 4 13.73 10.71 -2.98
C SER A 4 12.43 10.03 -3.34
N THR A 5 12.19 9.83 -4.63
CA THR A 5 10.99 9.14 -5.12
C THR A 5 11.36 7.73 -5.57
N LEU A 6 10.67 6.73 -5.04
CA LEU A 6 10.73 5.35 -5.53
C LEU A 6 9.55 5.12 -6.47
N THR A 7 9.76 4.36 -7.54
CA THR A 7 8.70 4.01 -8.51
C THR A 7 8.63 2.50 -8.68
N HIS A 8 7.41 1.96 -8.68
CA HIS A 8 7.18 0.54 -8.90
C HIS A 8 5.83 0.33 -9.62
N GLY A 9 5.89 -0.13 -10.87
CA GLY A 9 4.72 -0.16 -11.75
C GLY A 9 4.15 1.24 -11.99
N LYS A 10 2.84 1.42 -11.81
CA LYS A 10 2.17 2.72 -11.84
C LYS A 10 2.20 3.47 -10.51
N TYR A 11 2.83 2.90 -9.47
CA TYR A 11 2.87 3.52 -8.14
C TYR A 11 4.18 4.26 -7.92
N THR A 12 4.11 5.34 -7.15
CA THR A 12 5.28 6.11 -6.70
C THR A 12 5.21 6.32 -5.20
N ILE A 13 6.36 6.32 -4.55
CA ILE A 13 6.52 6.58 -3.13
C ILE A 13 7.42 7.80 -3.01
N ASP A 14 6.89 8.91 -2.52
CA ASP A 14 7.70 10.06 -2.15
C ASP A 14 8.16 9.88 -0.71
N ILE A 15 9.48 9.87 -0.51
CA ILE A 15 10.11 9.80 0.81
C ILE A 15 10.37 11.22 1.28
N GLU A 16 9.57 11.65 2.26
CA GLU A 16 9.67 12.95 2.90
C GLU A 16 10.35 12.82 4.27
N ARG A 17 10.63 13.97 4.91
CA ARG A 17 11.31 14.00 6.21
C ARG A 17 10.51 13.31 7.32
N ASP A 18 9.19 13.38 7.24
CA ASP A 18 8.27 12.95 8.30
C ASP A 18 7.50 11.66 7.92
N GLY A 19 7.90 10.99 6.84
CA GLY A 19 7.33 9.73 6.40
C GLY A 19 7.28 9.57 4.88
N CYS A 20 6.56 8.57 4.42
CA CYS A 20 6.35 8.25 3.02
C CYS A 20 4.91 8.53 2.61
N ALA A 21 4.74 8.99 1.37
CA ALA A 21 3.47 9.17 0.70
C ALA A 21 3.43 8.33 -0.59
N ILE A 22 2.36 7.56 -0.76
CA ILE A 22 2.14 6.69 -1.92
C ILE A 22 1.15 7.37 -2.86
N TYR A 23 1.49 7.36 -4.14
CA TYR A 23 0.69 7.87 -5.23
C TYR A 23 0.56 6.82 -6.33
N VAL A 24 -0.47 6.94 -7.15
CA VAL A 24 -0.62 6.22 -8.41
C VAL A 24 -0.56 7.20 -9.58
N ILE A 25 0.09 6.81 -10.67
CA ILE A 25 0.15 7.56 -11.91
C ILE A 25 -0.88 6.98 -12.87
N GLU A 26 -1.94 7.74 -13.16
CA GLU A 26 -2.99 7.37 -14.13
C GLU A 26 -3.19 8.52 -15.11
N GLU A 27 -3.12 8.24 -16.42
CA GLU A 27 -3.31 9.24 -17.48
C GLU A 27 -2.44 10.51 -17.28
N ASP A 28 -1.17 10.32 -16.92
CA ASP A 28 -0.20 11.36 -16.58
C ASP A 28 -0.56 12.22 -15.35
N GLN A 29 -1.55 11.81 -14.57
CA GLN A 29 -1.92 12.43 -13.29
C GLN A 29 -1.35 11.65 -12.12
N LYS A 30 -0.74 12.37 -11.18
CA LYS A 30 -0.28 11.83 -9.90
C LYS A 30 -1.41 11.92 -8.87
N ILE A 31 -2.02 10.79 -8.55
CA ILE A 31 -3.16 10.68 -7.64
C ILE A 31 -2.66 10.18 -6.28
N PHE A 32 -2.97 10.93 -5.22
CA PHE A 32 -2.61 10.54 -3.85
C PHE A 32 -3.44 9.34 -3.37
N LEU A 33 -2.79 8.35 -2.78
CA LEU A 33 -3.45 7.17 -2.20
C LEU A 33 -3.43 7.20 -0.67
N CYS A 34 -2.26 7.28 -0.07
CA CYS A 34 -2.09 7.30 1.38
C CYS A 34 -0.73 7.90 1.76
N GLY A 35 -0.61 8.39 2.99
CA GLY A 35 0.60 9.01 3.51
C GLY A 35 0.73 8.87 5.02
N GLY A 36 1.78 9.43 5.59
CA GLY A 36 2.11 9.25 7.02
C GLY A 36 2.67 7.87 7.33
N ILE A 37 3.24 7.19 6.33
CA ILE A 37 3.86 5.87 6.50
C ILE A 37 5.27 6.09 7.04
N ALA A 38 5.54 5.64 8.26
CA ALA A 38 6.78 5.94 8.96
C ALA A 38 8.05 5.36 8.30
N ASP A 39 7.91 4.31 7.48
CA ASP A 39 9.02 3.53 6.94
C ASP A 39 8.86 3.26 5.42
N PRO A 40 9.87 3.57 4.60
CA PRO A 40 9.90 3.22 3.17
C PRO A 40 9.70 1.73 2.87
N GLU A 41 10.18 0.81 3.71
CA GLU A 41 9.99 -0.63 3.48
C GLU A 41 8.52 -1.04 3.63
N LEU A 42 7.82 -0.47 4.61
CA LEU A 42 6.38 -0.63 4.77
C LEU A 42 5.62 -0.03 3.58
N ALA A 43 6.04 1.14 3.09
CA ALA A 43 5.43 1.75 1.91
C ALA A 43 5.60 0.87 0.66
N MET A 44 6.77 0.24 0.47
CA MET A 44 6.99 -0.70 -0.63
C MET A 44 6.12 -1.95 -0.50
N SER A 45 6.00 -2.51 0.72
CA SER A 45 5.16 -3.68 0.97
C SER A 45 3.68 -3.44 0.63
N ILE A 46 3.19 -2.21 0.89
CA ILE A 46 1.83 -1.79 0.50
C ILE A 46 1.69 -1.77 -1.02
N VAL A 47 2.66 -1.17 -1.74
CA VAL A 47 2.66 -1.11 -3.20
C VAL A 47 2.68 -2.50 -3.83
N GLU A 48 3.53 -3.40 -3.35
CA GLU A 48 3.59 -4.78 -3.83
C GLU A 48 2.26 -5.51 -3.60
N GLY A 49 1.63 -5.32 -2.44
CA GLY A 49 0.31 -5.84 -2.13
C GLY A 49 -0.78 -5.34 -3.08
N LEU A 50 -0.79 -4.05 -3.41
CA LEU A 50 -1.74 -3.47 -4.37
C LEU A 50 -1.61 -4.09 -5.76
N ILE A 51 -0.36 -4.25 -6.25
CA ILE A 51 -0.10 -4.87 -7.56
C ILE A 51 -0.56 -6.32 -7.59
N LEU A 52 -0.34 -7.05 -6.50
CA LEU A 52 -0.77 -8.44 -6.38
C LEU A 52 -2.29 -8.60 -6.43
N VAL A 53 -3.03 -7.67 -5.81
CA VAL A 53 -4.50 -7.61 -5.87
C VAL A 53 -4.97 -7.24 -7.28
N GLU A 54 -4.40 -6.21 -7.91
CA GLU A 54 -4.73 -5.79 -9.27
C GLU A 54 -4.48 -6.89 -10.30
N ALA A 55 -3.38 -7.63 -10.16
CA ALA A 55 -3.05 -8.76 -11.00
C ALA A 55 -3.96 -9.98 -10.77
N LYS A 56 -4.95 -9.89 -9.87
CA LYS A 56 -5.81 -10.98 -9.41
C LYS A 56 -5.04 -12.21 -8.93
N LYS A 57 -3.76 -12.05 -8.62
CA LYS A 57 -2.88 -13.11 -8.10
C LYS A 57 -3.17 -13.41 -6.63
N PHE A 58 -3.85 -12.49 -5.95
CA PHE A 58 -4.35 -12.61 -4.58
C PHE A 58 -5.89 -12.64 -4.49
N TYR A 59 -6.58 -13.03 -5.56
CA TYR A 59 -8.00 -13.39 -5.45
C TYR A 59 -8.11 -14.82 -4.90
N HIS A 60 -8.25 -14.98 -3.59
CA HIS A 60 -8.86 -16.20 -3.08
C HIS A 60 -10.36 -16.08 -3.38
N PRO A 61 -10.97 -16.98 -4.19
CA PRO A 61 -12.41 -16.90 -4.49
C PRO A 61 -13.30 -17.02 -3.24
N GLU A 62 -12.73 -17.50 -2.13
CA GLU A 62 -13.36 -17.61 -0.80
C GLU A 62 -12.86 -16.55 0.20
N ALA A 63 -12.00 -15.61 -0.20
CA ALA A 63 -11.54 -14.53 0.68
C ALA A 63 -12.71 -13.58 0.96
N THR A 64 -13.43 -13.88 2.02
CA THR A 64 -14.51 -13.02 2.55
C THR A 64 -13.89 -11.67 2.92
N ARG A 65 -14.47 -10.57 2.44
CA ARG A 65 -14.00 -9.19 2.70
C ARG A 65 -13.76 -9.00 4.21
N ALA A 66 -12.50 -8.90 4.60
CA ALA A 66 -12.10 -8.66 5.98
C ALA A 66 -11.76 -7.19 6.16
N VAL A 67 -12.74 -6.37 6.51
CA VAL A 67 -12.47 -5.03 7.09
C VAL A 67 -13.52 -4.74 8.14
N THR A 68 -13.09 -4.59 9.38
CA THR A 68 -13.76 -3.76 10.38
C THR A 68 -12.75 -3.33 11.43
N MET A 69 -12.54 -2.03 11.56
CA MET A 69 -12.01 -1.38 12.76
C MET A 69 -12.94 -0.17 12.99
N ALA A 70 -13.33 0.16 14.23
CA ALA A 70 -12.46 0.79 15.22
C ALA A 70 -12.72 0.33 16.67
N ASP A 71 -13.51 -0.72 16.89
CA ASP A 71 -13.91 -1.20 18.22
C ASP A 71 -14.07 -2.73 18.32
N GLY A 72 -13.65 -3.48 17.30
CA GLY A 72 -13.69 -4.94 17.26
C GLY A 72 -13.05 -5.46 15.97
N GLU A 73 -11.77 -5.82 16.09
CA GLU A 73 -10.80 -5.97 14.99
C GLU A 73 -11.20 -6.92 13.86
N THR A 74 -10.87 -6.52 12.64
CA THR A 74 -10.68 -7.43 11.51
C THR A 74 -9.30 -7.19 10.90
N VAL A 75 -8.40 -8.13 11.14
CA VAL A 75 -7.08 -8.22 10.49
C VAL A 75 -7.12 -9.30 9.41
N PRO A 76 -6.50 -9.07 8.23
CA PRO A 76 -6.33 -10.11 7.23
C PRO A 76 -5.57 -11.31 7.81
N HIS A 77 -6.06 -12.53 7.55
CA HIS A 77 -5.52 -13.77 8.13
C HIS A 77 -4.01 -13.97 7.91
N PHE A 78 -3.44 -13.40 6.84
CA PHE A 78 -2.01 -13.52 6.52
C PHE A 78 -1.10 -12.71 7.44
N LEU A 79 -1.65 -11.85 8.32
CA LEU A 79 -0.89 -11.09 9.31
C LEU A 79 -0.88 -11.73 10.71
N LYS A 80 -1.61 -12.84 10.94
CA LYS A 80 -1.47 -13.59 12.19
C LYS A 80 -0.18 -14.43 12.10
N LYS A 81 0.86 -14.03 12.84
CA LYS A 81 2.00 -14.90 13.13
C LYS A 81 1.50 -16.04 14.03
N ASP A 82 1.81 -17.27 13.64
CA ASP A 82 1.59 -18.48 14.45
C ASP A 82 2.23 -18.38 15.83
#